data_AF-A0A946VLM5-F1
#
_entry.id   AF-A0A946VLM5-F1
#
_cell.length_a   1.000
_cell.length_b   1.000
_cell.length_c   1.000
_cell.angle_alpha   90.00
_cell.angle_beta   90.00
_cell.angle_gamma   90.00
#
_symmetry.space_group_name_H-M   'P 1'
#
loop_
_entity.id
_entity.type
_entity.pdbx_description
1 polymer ?
#
loop_
_entity_poly.entity_id
_entity_poly.type
_entity_poly.pdbx_seq_one_letter_code
_entity_poly.pdbx_strand_id
1 'polypeptide(L)'
;MLQLLFENLQAEQRLVVLNIGAALPETIRFFANYRCKLYVTDLLAELPLSADSPSDESESQSKLENEIADILSIPDGVIFDIVFFWESLNYLGKDKISALMQVLKPHLHDNSKGHCFAAHNPETAEAQIIYGIQDAGHLSVRPRSRVSPNYQPLSQRRLLSLLEYFTLDRSVLLRDQRLELLFTVTGLQKSDQ
;
A
#
# COMPACT_ATOMS: atom_id res chain seq x y z
N MET A 1 0.22 -1.24 -16.66
CA MET A 1 0.57 -2.17 -15.57
C MET A 1 -0.62 -2.40 -14.65
N LEU A 2 -1.33 -1.35 -14.22
CA LEU A 2 -2.61 -1.44 -13.50
C LEU A 2 -3.59 -2.53 -13.98
N GLN A 3 -3.80 -2.67 -15.29
CA GLN A 3 -4.71 -3.66 -15.87
C GLN A 3 -4.44 -5.10 -15.41
N LEU A 4 -3.16 -5.46 -15.18
CA LEU A 4 -2.73 -6.79 -14.72
C LEU A 4 -3.28 -7.15 -13.33
N LEU A 5 -3.60 -6.15 -12.50
CA LEU A 5 -4.25 -6.40 -11.19
C LEU A 5 -5.65 -6.99 -11.37
N PHE A 6 -6.35 -6.54 -12.40
CA PHE A 6 -7.75 -6.89 -12.67
C PHE A 6 -7.89 -8.06 -13.64
N GLU A 7 -6.80 -8.46 -14.29
CA GLU A 7 -6.75 -9.68 -15.08
C GLU A 7 -7.03 -10.90 -14.19
N ASN A 8 -7.92 -11.77 -14.68
CA ASN A 8 -8.41 -12.98 -14.02
C ASN A 8 -9.35 -12.75 -12.81
N LEU A 9 -9.84 -11.53 -12.58
CA LEU A 9 -10.96 -11.34 -11.66
C LEU A 9 -12.24 -11.92 -12.29
N GLN A 10 -12.84 -12.90 -11.62
CA GLN A 10 -14.13 -13.47 -12.05
C GLN A 10 -15.25 -12.50 -11.71
N ALA A 11 -16.20 -12.31 -12.64
CA ALA A 11 -17.29 -11.34 -12.49
C ALA A 11 -18.19 -11.64 -11.28
N GLU A 12 -18.28 -12.90 -10.88
CA GLU A 12 -19.11 -13.41 -9.78
C GLU A 12 -18.41 -13.31 -8.42
N GLN A 13 -17.08 -13.19 -8.40
CA GLN A 13 -16.31 -13.13 -7.17
C GLN A 13 -16.42 -11.73 -6.54
N ARG A 14 -16.70 -11.69 -5.24
CA ARG A 14 -16.63 -10.44 -4.49
C ARG A 14 -15.17 -10.05 -4.32
N LEU A 15 -14.79 -8.88 -4.82
CA LEU A 15 -13.46 -8.30 -4.63
C LEU A 15 -13.37 -7.58 -3.29
N VAL A 16 -12.32 -7.83 -2.50
CA VAL A 16 -12.05 -7.10 -1.25
C VAL A 16 -10.77 -6.29 -1.41
N VAL A 17 -10.87 -4.97 -1.36
CA VAL A 17 -9.77 -4.05 -1.69
C VAL A 17 -9.44 -3.16 -0.51
N LEU A 18 -8.15 -3.02 -0.21
CA LEU A 18 -7.62 -2.00 0.67
C LEU A 18 -6.97 -0.88 -0.16
N ASN A 19 -7.41 0.35 0.04
CA ASN A 19 -6.88 1.56 -0.58
C ASN A 19 -6.19 2.42 0.48
N ILE A 20 -4.86 2.32 0.57
CA ILE A 20 -4.01 3.11 1.47
C ILE A 20 -3.57 4.39 0.76
N GLY A 21 -4.41 5.42 0.83
CA GLY A 21 -4.23 6.70 0.19
C GLY A 21 -5.55 7.45 0.04
N ALA A 22 -5.51 8.60 -0.63
CA ALA A 22 -6.68 9.46 -0.78
C ALA A 22 -7.88 8.73 -1.42
N ALA A 23 -9.08 8.94 -0.87
CA ALA A 23 -10.35 8.42 -1.37
C ALA A 23 -10.84 9.18 -2.62
N LEU A 24 -10.12 9.07 -3.74
CA LEU A 24 -10.46 9.83 -4.94
C LEU A 24 -11.78 9.36 -5.58
N PRO A 25 -12.66 10.29 -6.03
CA PRO A 25 -13.95 9.94 -6.62
C PRO A 25 -13.85 9.00 -7.82
N GLU A 26 -12.78 9.12 -8.63
CA GLU A 26 -12.53 8.24 -9.77
C GLU A 26 -12.34 6.79 -9.32
N THR A 27 -11.49 6.55 -8.31
CA THR A 27 -11.26 5.21 -7.73
C THR A 27 -12.55 4.62 -7.14
N ILE A 28 -13.34 5.43 -6.41
CA ILE A 28 -14.62 4.98 -5.86
C ILE A 28 -15.58 4.58 -6.98
N ARG A 29 -15.72 5.41 -8.03
CA ARG A 29 -16.57 5.11 -9.18
C ARG A 29 -16.11 3.88 -9.95
N PHE A 30 -14.80 3.68 -10.09
CA PHE A 30 -14.24 2.49 -10.72
C PHE A 30 -14.69 1.23 -9.98
N PHE A 31 -14.48 1.16 -8.65
CA PHE A 31 -14.86 -0.01 -7.86
C PHE A 31 -16.38 -0.18 -7.69
N ALA A 32 -17.18 0.87 -7.87
CA ALA A 32 -18.63 0.76 -7.88
C ALA A 32 -19.17 -0.10 -9.05
N ASN A 33 -18.38 -0.31 -10.10
CA ASN A 33 -18.73 -1.19 -11.22
C ASN A 33 -18.47 -2.69 -10.93
N TYR A 34 -17.86 -3.01 -9.80
CA TYR A 34 -17.54 -4.38 -9.38
C TYR A 34 -18.37 -4.76 -8.16
N ARG A 35 -18.56 -6.07 -7.94
CA ARG A 35 -19.02 -6.59 -6.65
C ARG A 35 -17.87 -6.44 -5.64
N CYS A 36 -17.64 -5.23 -5.15
CA CYS A 36 -16.47 -4.88 -4.36
C CYS A 36 -16.82 -4.47 -2.92
N LYS A 37 -15.98 -4.85 -1.95
CA LYS A 37 -15.88 -4.16 -0.65
C LYS A 37 -14.58 -3.37 -0.65
N LEU A 38 -14.71 -2.05 -0.64
CA LEU A 38 -13.57 -1.13 -0.64
C LEU A 38 -13.37 -0.57 0.77
N TYR A 39 -12.18 -0.78 1.32
CA TYR A 39 -11.68 -0.16 2.54
C TYR A 39 -10.74 0.95 2.15
N VAL A 40 -10.90 2.13 2.76
CA VAL A 40 -10.10 3.31 2.43
C VAL A 40 -9.55 3.91 3.70
N THR A 41 -8.24 4.09 3.74
CA THR A 41 -7.51 4.76 4.81
C THR A 41 -6.47 5.66 4.19
N ASP A 42 -6.39 6.92 4.61
CA ASP A 42 -5.31 7.82 4.21
C ASP A 42 -4.23 7.84 5.30
N LEU A 43 -3.32 6.87 5.23
CA LEU A 43 -2.26 6.71 6.22
C LEU A 43 -1.40 7.98 6.38
N LEU A 44 -1.25 8.79 5.33
CA LEU A 44 -0.47 10.02 5.38
C LEU A 44 -1.23 11.19 6.03
N ALA A 45 -2.56 11.17 5.97
CA ALA A 45 -3.39 12.14 6.68
C ALA A 45 -3.57 11.77 8.16
N GLU A 46 -3.59 10.47 8.47
CA GLU A 46 -3.95 9.93 9.78
C GLU A 46 -2.74 9.60 10.68
N LEU A 47 -1.56 9.29 10.12
CA LEU A 47 -0.38 9.03 10.96
C LEU A 47 0.01 10.32 11.70
N PRO A 48 -0.05 10.35 13.04
CA PRO A 48 0.57 11.42 13.78
C PRO A 48 2.07 11.44 13.43
N LEU A 49 2.57 12.63 13.10
CA LEU A 49 3.99 12.91 12.91
C LEU A 49 4.69 12.88 14.27
N SER A 50 4.53 11.83 15.08
CA SER A 50 5.23 11.68 16.35
C SER A 50 6.66 11.25 16.06
N ALA A 51 7.49 12.26 15.86
CA ALA A 51 8.93 12.17 16.07
C ALA A 51 9.18 12.09 17.57
N ASP A 52 9.10 10.89 18.17
CA ASP A 52 9.67 10.63 19.49
C ASP A 52 10.08 9.16 19.55
N SER A 53 11.38 8.93 19.48
CA SER A 53 12.03 7.63 19.55
C SER A 53 11.79 6.98 20.92
N PRO A 54 11.20 5.78 21.00
CA PRO A 54 11.20 5.03 22.25
C PRO A 54 12.60 4.47 22.53
N SER A 55 12.99 4.47 23.80
CA SER A 55 14.28 4.01 24.32
C SER A 55 14.45 2.49 24.35
N ASP A 56 13.42 1.72 23.97
CA ASP A 56 13.44 0.25 23.88
C ASP A 56 12.82 -0.22 22.55
N GLU A 57 13.62 -0.97 21.76
CA GLU A 57 13.27 -1.34 20.38
C GLU A 57 12.03 -2.25 20.27
N SER A 58 11.85 -3.17 21.21
CA SER A 58 10.72 -4.14 21.20
C SER A 58 9.38 -3.50 21.61
N GLU A 59 9.38 -2.62 22.61
CA GLU A 59 8.17 -1.88 23.01
C GLU A 59 7.79 -0.84 21.94
N SER A 60 8.78 -0.30 21.23
CA SER A 60 8.59 0.59 20.09
C SER A 60 7.81 -0.08 18.94
N GLN A 61 8.17 -1.32 18.60
CA GLN A 61 7.58 -2.03 17.46
C GLN A 61 6.11 -2.41 17.71
N SER A 62 5.79 -3.01 18.86
CA SER A 62 4.40 -3.37 19.21
C SER A 62 3.49 -2.14 19.28
N LYS A 63 4.01 -1.01 19.77
CA LYS A 63 3.26 0.26 19.78
C LYS A 63 2.95 0.73 18.36
N LEU A 64 3.92 0.65 17.45
CA LEU A 64 3.76 1.05 16.07
C LEU A 64 2.76 0.16 15.32
N GLU A 65 2.79 -1.14 15.58
CA GLU A 65 1.82 -2.09 15.05
C GLU A 65 0.40 -1.75 15.52
N ASN A 66 0.21 -1.45 16.81
CA ASN A 66 -1.08 -1.02 17.33
C ASN A 66 -1.55 0.31 16.71
N GLU A 67 -0.68 1.32 16.61
CA GLU A 67 -1.01 2.60 15.97
C GLU A 67 -1.45 2.41 14.50
N ILE A 68 -0.74 1.57 13.75
CA ILE A 68 -1.10 1.27 12.35
C ILE A 68 -2.40 0.45 12.28
N ALA A 69 -2.59 -0.53 13.17
CA ALA A 69 -3.82 -1.31 13.24
C ALA A 69 -5.03 -0.43 13.54
N ASP A 70 -4.91 0.52 14.47
CA ASP A 70 -5.96 1.49 14.80
C ASP A 70 -6.29 2.39 13.59
N ILE A 71 -5.28 2.91 12.89
CA ILE A 71 -5.49 3.76 11.70
C ILE A 71 -6.12 2.97 10.55
N LEU A 72 -5.69 1.74 10.33
CA LEU A 72 -6.26 0.89 9.29
C LEU A 72 -7.67 0.41 9.67
N SER A 73 -7.94 0.22 10.97
CA SER A 73 -9.23 -0.21 11.52
C SER A 73 -9.83 -1.40 10.76
N ILE A 74 -9.00 -2.36 10.38
CA ILE A 74 -9.42 -3.52 9.58
C ILE A 74 -10.18 -4.50 10.49
N PRO A 75 -11.44 -4.83 10.17
CA PRO A 75 -12.18 -5.82 10.96
C PRO A 75 -11.57 -7.22 10.88
N ASP A 76 -11.75 -8.00 11.95
CA ASP A 76 -11.36 -9.41 11.99
C ASP A 76 -11.99 -10.21 10.85
N GLY A 77 -11.21 -11.17 10.31
CA GLY A 77 -11.64 -12.06 9.23
C GLY A 77 -11.72 -11.41 7.85
N VAL A 78 -11.35 -10.14 7.71
CA VAL A 78 -11.21 -9.49 6.40
C VAL A 78 -9.93 -9.97 5.73
N ILE A 79 -10.05 -10.47 4.50
CA ILE A 79 -8.93 -10.94 3.68
C ILE A 79 -8.96 -10.15 2.37
N PHE A 80 -7.85 -9.51 2.00
CA PHE A 80 -7.77 -8.62 0.84
C PHE A 80 -7.30 -9.34 -0.42
N ASP A 81 -7.98 -9.10 -1.54
CA ASP A 81 -7.53 -9.51 -2.86
C ASP A 81 -6.51 -8.52 -3.43
N ILE A 82 -6.68 -7.23 -3.13
CA ILE A 82 -5.79 -6.17 -3.63
C ILE A 82 -5.52 -5.15 -2.52
N VAL A 83 -4.24 -4.82 -2.34
CA VAL A 83 -3.77 -3.72 -1.49
C VAL A 83 -3.10 -2.65 -2.37
N PHE A 84 -3.72 -1.49 -2.47
CA PHE A 84 -3.10 -0.30 -3.07
C PHE A 84 -2.38 0.49 -2.00
N PHE A 85 -1.05 0.49 -2.06
CA PHE A 85 -0.22 1.36 -1.23
C PHE A 85 -0.04 2.75 -1.85
N TRP A 86 -0.33 2.90 -3.14
CA TRP A 86 -0.08 4.11 -3.92
C TRP A 86 1.35 4.62 -3.67
N GLU A 87 1.53 5.88 -3.34
CA GLU A 87 2.82 6.48 -2.98
C GLU A 87 3.16 6.41 -1.48
N SER A 88 2.27 5.86 -0.63
CA SER A 88 2.36 5.97 0.84
C SER A 88 3.69 5.46 1.40
N LEU A 89 4.25 4.39 0.81
CA LEU A 89 5.51 3.79 1.25
C LEU A 89 6.72 4.74 1.14
N ASN A 90 6.67 5.78 0.31
CA ASN A 90 7.76 6.76 0.20
C ASN A 90 7.84 7.74 1.39
N TYR A 91 6.85 7.71 2.28
CA TYR A 91 6.76 8.60 3.44
C TYR A 91 6.85 7.85 4.76
N LEU A 92 7.08 6.54 4.71
CA LEU A 92 7.21 5.69 5.88
C LEU A 92 8.68 5.33 6.09
N GLY A 93 9.15 5.55 7.32
CA GLY A 93 10.41 4.97 7.78
C GLY A 93 10.36 3.45 7.79
N LYS A 94 11.54 2.82 7.88
CA LYS A 94 11.69 1.36 7.81
C LYS A 94 10.80 0.63 8.82
N ASP A 95 10.74 1.13 10.05
CA ASP A 95 10.00 0.50 11.15
C ASP A 95 8.49 0.57 10.90
N LYS A 96 8.00 1.69 10.33
CA LYS A 96 6.60 1.84 9.92
C LYS A 96 6.20 0.88 8.81
N ILE A 97 7.10 0.65 7.84
CA ILE A 97 6.84 -0.33 6.78
C ILE A 97 6.80 -1.75 7.37
N SER A 98 7.75 -2.09 8.26
CA SER A 98 7.77 -3.39 8.92
C SER A 98 6.51 -3.63 9.76
N ALA A 99 6.10 -2.66 10.58
CA ALA A 99 4.88 -2.73 11.37
C ALA A 99 3.63 -2.85 10.48
N LEU A 100 3.57 -2.10 9.37
CA LEU A 100 2.49 -2.22 8.38
C LEU A 100 2.41 -3.65 7.81
N MET A 101 3.54 -4.30 7.52
CA MET A 101 3.53 -5.68 7.05
C MET A 101 3.00 -6.65 8.10
N GLN A 102 3.38 -6.49 9.38
CA GLN A 102 2.86 -7.34 10.45
C GLN A 102 1.36 -7.18 10.63
N VAL A 103 0.85 -5.95 10.60
CA VAL A 103 -0.59 -5.66 10.67
C VAL A 103 -1.34 -6.24 9.47
N LEU A 104 -0.76 -6.18 8.26
CA LEU A 104 -1.41 -6.71 7.06
C LEU A 104 -1.38 -8.23 6.97
N LYS A 105 -0.38 -8.90 7.55
CA LYS A 105 -0.17 -10.35 7.46
C LYS A 105 -1.45 -11.20 7.64
N PRO A 106 -2.26 -11.04 8.71
CA PRO A 106 -3.47 -11.85 8.89
C PRO A 106 -4.57 -11.57 7.86
N HIS A 107 -4.45 -10.50 7.08
CA HIS A 107 -5.42 -10.06 6.08
C HIS A 107 -4.99 -10.38 4.64
N LEU A 108 -3.93 -11.16 4.45
CA LEU A 108 -3.40 -11.55 3.15
C LEU A 108 -3.57 -13.05 2.91
N HIS A 109 -3.70 -13.43 1.63
CA HIS A 109 -3.75 -14.81 1.15
C HIS A 109 -2.77 -15.01 -0.01
N ASP A 110 -2.54 -16.27 -0.42
CA ASP A 110 -1.55 -16.63 -1.46
C ASP A 110 -1.84 -16.05 -2.86
N ASN A 111 -2.96 -15.34 -3.07
CA ASN A 111 -3.24 -14.63 -4.31
C ASN A 111 -3.52 -13.13 -4.10
N SER A 112 -3.31 -12.60 -2.89
CA SER A 112 -3.37 -11.17 -2.65
C SER A 112 -2.34 -10.46 -3.55
N LYS A 113 -2.77 -9.36 -4.17
CA LYS A 113 -1.92 -8.51 -5.01
C LYS A 113 -1.63 -7.18 -4.32
N GLY A 114 -0.45 -6.63 -4.59
CA GLY A 114 -0.07 -5.30 -4.15
C GLY A 114 0.21 -4.38 -5.33
N HIS A 115 -0.04 -3.08 -5.18
CA HIS A 115 0.38 -2.05 -6.14
C HIS A 115 0.89 -0.80 -5.43
N CYS A 116 2.00 -0.25 -5.91
CA CYS A 116 2.51 1.01 -5.40
C CYS A 116 3.29 1.81 -6.47
N PHE A 117 3.44 3.11 -6.20
CA PHE A 117 4.45 3.96 -6.80
C PHE A 117 5.56 4.21 -5.78
N ALA A 118 6.80 3.88 -6.15
CA ALA A 118 7.98 4.09 -5.31
C ALA A 118 8.97 5.02 -6.00
N ALA A 119 9.86 5.66 -5.24
CA ALA A 119 11.07 6.24 -5.81
C ALA A 119 12.02 5.15 -6.30
N HIS A 120 12.80 5.42 -7.36
CA HIS A 120 13.84 4.48 -7.80
C HIS A 120 15.02 4.45 -6.81
N ASN A 121 15.38 5.60 -6.27
CA ASN A 121 16.45 5.78 -5.30
C ASN A 121 16.13 6.93 -4.31
N PRO A 122 16.90 7.07 -3.21
CA PRO A 122 16.67 8.14 -2.23
C PRO A 122 16.83 9.57 -2.75
N GLU A 123 17.45 9.78 -3.91
CA GLU A 123 17.64 11.09 -4.55
C GLU A 123 16.48 11.48 -5.48
N THR A 124 15.55 10.55 -5.72
CA THR A 124 14.37 10.81 -6.54
C THR A 124 13.52 11.89 -5.87
N ALA A 125 13.18 12.94 -6.60
CA ALA A 125 12.40 14.04 -6.07
C ALA A 125 10.95 13.61 -5.73
N GLU A 126 10.40 14.19 -4.67
CA GLU A 126 9.00 13.98 -4.30
C GLU A 126 8.07 14.43 -5.43
N ALA A 127 7.20 13.54 -5.88
CA ALA A 127 6.12 13.90 -6.78
C ALA A 127 4.92 14.40 -5.96
N GLN A 128 4.59 15.67 -6.10
CA GLN A 128 3.44 16.33 -5.44
C GLN A 128 2.11 15.95 -6.12
N ILE A 129 1.88 14.65 -6.31
CA ILE A 129 0.69 14.11 -6.98
C ILE A 129 0.09 12.96 -6.19
N ILE A 130 -1.20 12.74 -6.43
CA ILE A 130 -1.98 11.62 -5.94
C ILE A 130 -2.66 10.94 -7.13
N TYR A 131 -2.88 9.64 -7.01
CA TYR A 131 -3.41 8.81 -8.08
C TYR A 131 -4.80 8.29 -7.76
N GLY A 132 -5.59 8.15 -8.82
CA GLY A 132 -6.87 7.46 -8.77
C GLY A 132 -7.06 6.58 -10.00
N ILE A 133 -8.03 5.68 -9.96
CA ILE A 133 -8.31 4.78 -11.07
C ILE A 133 -9.43 5.38 -11.92
N GLN A 134 -9.10 5.75 -13.15
CA GLN A 134 -10.10 6.24 -14.10
C GLN A 134 -10.80 5.05 -14.78
N ASP A 135 -10.02 4.06 -15.21
CA ASP A 135 -10.47 2.78 -15.75
C ASP A 135 -9.35 1.72 -15.60
N ALA A 136 -9.59 0.49 -16.04
CA ALA A 136 -8.65 -0.62 -15.87
C ALA A 136 -7.26 -0.37 -16.50
N GLY A 137 -7.18 0.48 -17.52
CA GLY A 137 -5.93 0.83 -18.21
C GLY A 137 -5.33 2.16 -17.79
N HIS A 138 -6.11 3.05 -17.18
CA HIS A 138 -5.72 4.46 -16.97
C HIS A 138 -5.87 4.93 -15.53
N LEU A 139 -4.83 5.62 -15.07
CA LEU A 139 -4.84 6.35 -13.81
C LEU A 139 -5.18 7.82 -14.05
N SER A 140 -5.99 8.40 -13.17
CA SER A 140 -6.10 9.84 -13.02
C SER A 140 -4.98 10.36 -12.13
N VAL A 141 -4.38 11.49 -12.50
CA VAL A 141 -3.35 12.17 -11.71
C VAL A 141 -3.89 13.51 -11.23
N ARG A 142 -3.78 13.79 -9.93
CA ARG A 142 -4.18 15.07 -9.33
C ARG A 142 -3.02 15.66 -8.54
N PRO A 143 -2.89 16.99 -8.44
CA PRO A 143 -1.92 17.60 -7.53
C PRO A 143 -2.28 17.27 -6.08
N ARG A 144 -1.26 17.03 -5.27
CA ARG A 144 -1.40 16.84 -3.84
C ARG A 144 -1.59 18.20 -3.16
N SER A 145 -2.67 18.35 -2.39
CA SER A 145 -2.98 19.63 -1.72
C SER A 145 -2.18 19.88 -0.44
N ARG A 146 -1.57 18.85 0.14
CA ARG A 146 -0.76 18.94 1.37
C ARG A 146 0.58 18.24 1.17
N VAL A 147 1.67 19.01 1.27
CA VAL A 147 3.03 18.47 1.32
C VAL A 147 3.21 17.75 2.65
N SER A 148 3.65 16.49 2.61
CA SER A 148 4.04 15.78 3.83
C SER A 148 5.51 16.07 4.10
N PRO A 149 5.89 16.54 5.31
CA PRO A 149 7.29 16.85 5.61
C PRO A 149 8.20 15.61 5.65
N ASN A 150 7.63 14.41 5.57
CA ASN A 150 8.31 13.15 5.84
C ASN A 150 8.57 12.32 4.57
N TYR A 151 8.83 12.95 3.43
CA TYR A 151 9.29 12.22 2.24
C TYR A 151 10.67 11.59 2.51
N GLN A 152 10.70 10.26 2.65
CA GLN A 152 11.89 9.46 2.99
C GLN A 152 11.96 8.22 2.11
N PRO A 153 12.11 8.39 0.78
CA PRO A 153 12.12 7.27 -0.17
C PRO A 153 13.26 6.30 0.11
N LEU A 154 12.96 5.01 -0.04
CA LEU A 154 13.94 3.94 0.01
C LEU A 154 14.33 3.53 -1.42
N SER A 155 15.54 2.99 -1.61
CA SER A 155 15.85 2.31 -2.86
C SER A 155 14.94 1.10 -3.06
N GLN A 156 14.69 0.71 -4.32
CA GLN A 156 13.85 -0.46 -4.62
C GLN A 156 14.29 -1.70 -3.83
N ARG A 157 15.60 -2.03 -3.84
CA ARG A 157 16.14 -3.17 -3.08
C ARG A 157 15.78 -3.09 -1.59
N ARG A 158 15.90 -1.91 -0.98
CA ARG A 158 15.61 -1.76 0.45
C ARG A 158 14.11 -1.85 0.72
N LEU A 159 13.28 -1.24 -0.13
CA LEU A 159 11.83 -1.34 -0.03
C LEU A 159 11.37 -2.80 -0.10
N LEU A 160 11.84 -3.55 -1.11
CA LEU A 160 11.51 -4.97 -1.27
C LEU A 160 11.93 -5.81 -0.07
N SER A 161 13.06 -5.50 0.57
CA SER A 161 13.50 -6.23 1.78
C SER A 161 12.61 -6.01 3.00
N LEU A 162 11.72 -5.01 2.98
CA LEU A 162 10.79 -4.69 4.06
C LEU A 162 9.38 -5.20 3.77
N LEU A 163 9.03 -5.47 2.51
CA LEU A 163 7.73 -6.00 2.11
C LEU A 163 7.69 -7.52 2.26
N GLU A 164 7.87 -8.01 3.50
CA GLU A 164 8.13 -9.43 3.84
C GLU A 164 7.18 -10.43 3.18
N TYR A 165 5.90 -10.07 3.03
CA TYR A 165 4.85 -10.96 2.51
C TYR A 165 4.58 -10.78 1.01
N PHE A 166 5.26 -9.84 0.36
CA PHE A 166 5.05 -9.49 -1.04
C PHE A 166 6.30 -9.81 -1.86
N THR A 167 6.11 -10.60 -2.91
CA THR A 167 7.12 -10.81 -3.94
C THR A 167 6.86 -9.86 -5.10
N LEU A 168 7.92 -9.23 -5.63
CA LEU A 168 7.82 -8.39 -6.82
C LEU A 168 7.47 -9.24 -8.05
N ASP A 169 6.36 -8.92 -8.72
CA ASP A 169 5.93 -9.56 -9.97
C ASP A 169 6.32 -8.73 -11.21
N ARG A 170 6.07 -7.41 -11.17
CA ARG A 170 6.43 -6.48 -12.25
C ARG A 170 6.93 -5.15 -11.70
N SER A 171 7.85 -4.54 -12.43
CA SER A 171 8.37 -3.21 -12.15
C SER A 171 8.55 -2.44 -13.46
N VAL A 172 8.19 -1.17 -13.46
CA VAL A 172 8.42 -0.25 -14.58
C VAL A 172 9.06 1.01 -14.04
N LEU A 173 10.21 1.39 -14.60
CA LEU A 173 10.83 2.69 -14.37
C LEU A 173 10.17 3.74 -15.25
N LEU A 174 9.57 4.73 -14.60
CA LEU A 174 8.95 5.88 -15.23
C LEU A 174 10.01 6.92 -15.61
N ARG A 175 9.65 7.83 -16.52
CA ARG A 175 10.56 8.86 -17.03
C ARG A 175 11.06 9.83 -15.96
N ASP A 176 10.31 9.98 -14.88
CA ASP A 176 10.62 10.86 -13.74
C ASP A 176 11.35 10.13 -12.60
N GLN A 177 11.99 8.99 -12.90
CA GLN A 177 12.74 8.18 -11.94
C GLN A 177 11.90 7.55 -10.82
N ARG A 178 10.57 7.51 -10.98
CA ARG A 178 9.72 6.70 -10.11
C ARG A 178 9.53 5.31 -10.68
N LEU A 179 9.20 4.38 -9.81
CA LEU A 179 8.84 3.01 -10.13
C LEU A 179 7.33 2.87 -9.95
N GLU A 180 6.68 2.20 -10.89
CA GLU A 180 5.40 1.56 -10.64
C GLU A 180 5.70 0.08 -10.35
N LEU A 181 5.15 -0.48 -9.28
CA LEU A 181 5.46 -1.82 -8.81
C LEU A 181 4.17 -2.63 -8.62
N LEU A 182 4.22 -3.90 -9.06
CA LEU A 182 3.21 -4.91 -8.77
C LEU A 182 3.80 -6.03 -7.94
N PHE A 183 3.01 -6.49 -6.99
CA PHE A 183 3.38 -7.55 -6.07
C PHE A 183 2.34 -8.65 -6.05
N THR A 184 2.79 -9.85 -5.73
CA THR A 184 1.95 -11.00 -5.36
C THR A 184 2.40 -11.52 -4.01
N VAL A 185 1.46 -11.92 -3.18
CA VAL A 185 1.77 -12.66 -1.96
C VAL A 185 2.05 -14.11 -2.32
N THR A 186 3.10 -14.70 -1.77
CA THR A 186 3.46 -16.10 -2.00
C THR A 186 4.00 -16.73 -0.73
N GLY A 187 3.48 -17.89 -0.34
CA GLY A 187 4.09 -18.69 0.71
C GLY A 187 3.73 -18.24 2.13
N LEU A 188 2.54 -17.67 2.33
CA LEU A 188 1.98 -17.56 3.66
C LEU A 188 1.62 -18.98 4.12
N GLN A 189 2.55 -19.66 4.80
CA GLN A 189 2.22 -20.94 5.43
C GLN A 189 1.00 -20.72 6.32
N LYS A 190 -0.07 -21.47 6.05
CA LYS A 190 -1.19 -21.54 6.98
C LYS A 190 -0.63 -22.09 8.29
N SER A 191 -0.66 -21.28 9.34
CA SER A 191 -0.59 -21.82 10.69
C SER A 191 -1.76 -22.79 10.80
N ASP A 192 -1.46 -24.08 10.81
CA ASP A 192 -2.47 -25.10 11.09
C ASP A 192 -3.10 -24.80 12.46
N GLN A 193 -4.43 -24.90 12.48
CA GLN A 193 -5.31 -24.66 13.63
C GLN A 193 -4.92 -25.45 14.88
#